data_AF-A0A1G4U2D5-F1
#
_entry.id   AF-A0A1G4U2D5-F1
#
_cell.length_a   1.000
_cell.length_b   1.000
_cell.length_c   1.000
_cell.angle_alpha   90.00
_cell.angle_beta   90.00
_cell.angle_gamma   90.00
#
_symmetry.space_group_name_H-M   'P 1'
#
loop_
_entity.id
_entity.type
_entity.pdbx_description
1 polymer ?
#
loop_
_entity_poly.entity_id
_entity_poly.type
_entity_poly.pdbx_seq_one_letter_code
_entity_poly.pdbx_strand_id
1 'polypeptide(L)'
;MASGDMISHSMPVGQRCIRRKTFWRREPRVAPCGRKFVFDAEFKDGDPDDPLAVCPKRIDQSDPAVVAKSSADEKKYQELAAKDFAPLAYQDGGLHPSFRTLLKENGDIKLAEKVSVIKYPISRPPSVLADPSNRNE
;
A
#
# COMPACT_ATOMS: atom_id res chain seq x y z
N MET A 1 48.38 -43.17 -30.11
CA MET A 1 48.04 -41.75 -30.35
C MET A 1 46.60 -41.59 -29.88
N ALA A 2 46.32 -41.40 -28.59
CA ALA A 2 46.32 -40.11 -27.86
C ALA A 2 45.71 -38.97 -28.70
N SER A 3 44.45 -38.61 -28.44
CA SER A 3 44.12 -37.48 -27.55
C SER A 3 42.62 -37.50 -27.26
N GLY A 4 42.27 -37.48 -25.98
CA GLY A 4 40.91 -37.22 -25.51
C GLY A 4 40.75 -35.74 -25.21
N ASP A 5 39.51 -35.27 -25.26
CA ASP A 5 39.09 -34.04 -24.60
C ASP A 5 37.77 -34.29 -23.87
N MET A 6 37.89 -34.42 -22.54
CA MET A 6 36.78 -34.26 -21.61
C MET A 6 36.53 -32.76 -21.46
N ILE A 7 35.39 -32.28 -21.94
CA ILE A 7 34.88 -30.97 -21.54
C ILE A 7 33.80 -31.19 -20.49
N SER A 8 34.26 -31.20 -19.24
CA SER A 8 33.45 -31.04 -18.04
C SER A 8 32.94 -29.60 -17.96
N HIS A 9 31.64 -29.38 -18.10
CA HIS A 9 31.00 -28.14 -17.68
C HIS A 9 29.79 -28.43 -16.79
N SER A 10 30.05 -28.41 -15.49
CA SER A 10 29.30 -27.71 -14.45
C SER A 10 27.80 -27.49 -14.72
N MET A 11 26.97 -28.23 -13.97
CA MET A 11 25.53 -27.99 -13.84
C MET A 11 25.24 -26.60 -13.26
N PRO A 12 24.26 -25.84 -13.77
CA PRO A 12 23.52 -24.89 -12.95
C PRO A 12 22.29 -25.56 -12.33
N VAL A 13 22.21 -25.44 -11.01
CA VAL A 13 21.10 -25.85 -10.14
C VAL A 13 19.83 -25.09 -10.56
N GLY A 14 19.06 -25.69 -11.46
CA GLY A 14 17.73 -25.23 -11.84
C GLY A 14 16.69 -26.15 -11.24
N GLN A 15 16.16 -25.78 -10.07
CA GLN A 15 14.95 -26.42 -9.54
C GLN A 15 13.83 -26.26 -10.57
N ARG A 16 13.54 -27.34 -11.30
CA ARG A 16 12.30 -27.44 -12.08
C ARG A 16 11.16 -27.55 -11.09
N CYS A 17 10.57 -26.42 -10.72
CA CYS A 17 9.27 -26.40 -10.05
C CYS A 17 8.29 -27.18 -10.93
N ILE A 18 7.84 -28.32 -10.40
CA ILE A 18 6.85 -29.18 -11.02
C ILE A 18 5.53 -28.38 -11.07
N ARG A 19 5.25 -27.72 -12.19
CA ARG A 19 3.99 -27.02 -12.43
C ARG A 19 2.87 -28.06 -12.53
N ARG A 20 2.17 -28.34 -11.43
CA ARG A 20 0.89 -29.05 -11.48
C ARG A 20 -0.15 -28.10 -12.07
N LYS A 21 -0.67 -28.51 -13.22
CA LYS A 21 -1.64 -27.80 -14.05
C LYS A 21 -3.02 -27.85 -13.39
N THR A 22 -3.58 -26.71 -13.01
CA THR A 22 -5.02 -26.55 -12.75
C THR A 22 -5.63 -25.55 -13.72
N PHE A 23 -6.86 -25.88 -14.09
CA PHE A 23 -7.70 -25.32 -15.14
C PHE A 23 -8.01 -23.82 -14.90
N TRP A 24 -7.56 -22.97 -15.83
CA TRP A 24 -7.81 -21.52 -15.97
C TRP A 24 -7.39 -20.56 -14.83
N ARG A 25 -6.09 -20.50 -14.55
CA ARG A 25 -5.43 -19.30 -14.00
C ARG A 25 -4.08 -19.14 -14.71
N ARG A 26 -4.02 -18.28 -15.74
CA ARG A 26 -2.71 -17.87 -16.27
C ARG A 26 -2.00 -17.09 -15.17
N GLU A 27 -0.76 -17.47 -14.88
CA GLU A 27 0.08 -16.71 -13.98
C GLU A 27 0.31 -15.34 -14.59
N PRO A 28 0.01 -14.25 -13.87
CA PRO A 28 0.23 -12.91 -14.39
C PRO A 28 1.73 -12.71 -14.61
N ARG A 29 2.10 -12.18 -15.76
CA ARG A 29 3.49 -11.79 -16.01
C ARG A 29 3.77 -10.53 -15.19
N VAL A 30 4.88 -10.51 -14.47
CA VAL A 30 5.26 -9.36 -13.64
C VAL A 30 6.67 -8.95 -13.99
N ALA A 31 6.83 -7.71 -14.43
CA ALA A 31 8.13 -7.13 -14.71
C ALA A 31 8.39 -5.92 -13.78
N PRO A 32 9.57 -5.84 -13.15
CA PRO A 32 9.95 -4.69 -12.34
C PRO A 32 10.50 -3.54 -13.21
N CYS A 33 9.99 -2.32 -13.03
CA CYS A 33 10.59 -1.11 -13.62
C CYS A 33 10.14 0.15 -12.89
N GLY A 34 10.98 1.20 -12.87
CA GLY A 34 10.63 2.52 -12.33
C GLY A 34 10.20 2.49 -10.86
N ARG A 35 10.73 1.56 -10.06
CA ARG A 35 10.34 1.25 -8.67
C ARG A 35 8.88 0.77 -8.52
N LYS A 36 8.33 0.17 -9.58
CA LYS A 36 6.96 -0.36 -9.63
C LYS A 36 6.98 -1.76 -10.24
N PHE A 37 5.91 -2.50 -10.00
CA PHE A 37 5.64 -3.77 -10.67
C PHE A 37 4.57 -3.55 -11.75
N VAL A 38 4.88 -3.97 -12.98
CA VAL A 38 3.96 -3.88 -14.11
C VAL A 38 3.45 -5.27 -14.43
N PHE A 39 2.13 -5.41 -14.53
CA PHE A 39 1.45 -6.69 -14.76
C PHE A 39 1.06 -6.83 -16.23
N ASP A 40 1.28 -8.02 -16.78
CA ASP A 40 0.85 -8.46 -18.12
C ASP A 40 1.22 -7.53 -19.28
N ALA A 41 2.30 -6.76 -19.10
CA ALA A 41 2.83 -5.86 -20.11
C ALA A 41 3.67 -6.59 -21.17
N GLU A 42 3.62 -6.10 -22.40
CA GLU A 42 4.50 -6.52 -23.49
C GLU A 42 5.39 -5.36 -23.91
N PHE A 43 6.70 -5.58 -23.82
CA PHE A 43 7.74 -4.60 -24.15
C PHE A 43 8.49 -5.01 -25.42
N LYS A 44 9.01 -4.02 -26.18
CA LYS A 44 9.70 -4.27 -27.46
C LYS A 44 10.94 -5.15 -27.33
N ASP A 45 11.69 -4.97 -26.25
CA ASP A 45 13.00 -5.56 -26.06
C ASP A 45 13.00 -6.66 -24.97
N GLY A 46 11.81 -7.14 -24.59
CA GLY A 46 11.62 -8.10 -23.48
C GLY A 46 11.36 -7.45 -22.13
N ASP A 47 11.08 -8.27 -21.12
CA ASP A 47 10.75 -7.79 -19.77
C ASP A 47 11.98 -7.16 -19.11
N PRO A 48 11.85 -5.94 -18.53
CA PRO A 48 12.95 -5.31 -17.80
C PRO A 48 13.29 -6.11 -16.54
N ASP A 49 14.58 -6.41 -16.34
CA ASP A 49 15.08 -7.10 -15.15
C ASP A 49 15.47 -6.13 -14.01
N ASP A 50 15.73 -4.85 -14.35
CA ASP A 50 16.17 -3.84 -13.38
C ASP A 50 14.98 -3.06 -12.78
N PRO A 51 14.70 -3.19 -11.47
CA PRO A 51 13.62 -2.46 -10.80
C PRO A 51 13.82 -0.94 -10.76
N LEU A 52 15.05 -0.44 -10.90
CA LEU A 52 15.37 0.99 -10.85
C LEU A 52 15.38 1.65 -12.24
N ALA A 53 15.52 0.87 -13.30
CA ALA A 53 15.53 1.37 -14.68
C ALA A 53 14.17 1.97 -15.07
N VAL A 54 14.20 2.92 -16.01
CA VAL A 54 12.97 3.50 -16.58
C VAL A 54 12.19 2.41 -17.31
N CYS A 55 10.86 2.42 -17.16
CA CYS A 55 10.00 1.46 -17.84
C CYS A 55 10.08 1.63 -19.37
N PRO A 56 10.42 0.56 -20.12
CA PRO A 56 10.43 0.61 -21.58
C PRO A 56 9.02 0.84 -22.13
N LYS A 57 8.94 1.38 -23.36
CA LYS A 57 7.65 1.69 -23.97
C LYS A 57 6.87 0.41 -24.24
N ARG A 58 5.67 0.35 -23.65
CA ARG A 58 4.75 -0.77 -23.79
C ARG A 58 4.18 -0.84 -25.22
N ILE A 59 4.06 -2.04 -25.77
CA ILE A 59 3.48 -2.30 -27.11
C ILE A 59 2.00 -2.64 -27.01
N ASP A 60 1.60 -3.31 -25.93
CA ASP A 60 0.21 -3.73 -25.77
C ASP A 60 -0.74 -2.53 -25.59
N GLN A 61 -1.94 -2.69 -26.15
CA GLN A 61 -3.05 -1.78 -25.90
C GLN A 61 -3.73 -2.18 -24.60
N SER A 62 -3.90 -1.22 -23.69
CA SER A 62 -4.71 -1.42 -22.49
C SER A 62 -6.11 -1.91 -22.86
N ASP A 63 -6.64 -2.85 -22.08
CA ASP A 63 -8.01 -3.36 -22.24
C ASP A 63 -9.00 -2.17 -22.27
N PRO A 64 -9.85 -2.04 -23.31
CA PRO A 64 -10.80 -0.95 -23.43
C PRO A 64 -11.74 -0.82 -22.21
N ALA A 65 -12.07 -1.92 -21.52
CA ALA A 65 -12.86 -1.89 -20.30
C ALA A 65 -12.11 -1.21 -19.14
N VAL A 66 -10.80 -1.43 -19.04
CA VAL A 66 -9.93 -0.80 -18.02
C VAL A 66 -9.78 0.69 -18.31
N VAL A 67 -9.59 1.07 -19.58
CA VAL A 67 -9.49 2.49 -19.99
C VAL A 67 -10.80 3.25 -19.74
N ALA A 68 -11.94 2.61 -20.03
CA ALA A 68 -13.26 3.19 -19.74
C ALA A 68 -13.47 3.40 -18.24
N LYS A 69 -13.04 2.43 -17.40
CA LYS A 69 -13.10 2.55 -15.95
C LYS A 69 -12.17 3.64 -15.42
N SER A 70 -10.91 3.66 -15.87
CA SER A 70 -9.93 4.65 -15.41
C SER A 70 -10.38 6.08 -15.72
N SER A 71 -10.93 6.32 -16.92
CA SER A 71 -11.45 7.65 -17.27
C SER A 71 -12.69 8.05 -16.46
N ALA A 72 -13.57 7.10 -16.12
CA ALA A 72 -14.70 7.34 -15.23
C ALA A 72 -14.26 7.63 -13.79
N ASP A 73 -13.26 6.91 -13.29
CA ASP A 73 -12.71 7.13 -11.96
C ASP A 73 -11.99 8.48 -11.89
N GLU A 74 -11.23 8.85 -12.92
CA GLU A 74 -10.55 10.16 -13.00
C GLU A 74 -11.54 11.33 -12.94
N LYS A 75 -12.70 11.23 -13.61
CA LYS A 75 -13.77 12.24 -13.48
C LYS A 75 -14.28 12.34 -12.04
N LYS A 76 -14.51 11.20 -11.37
CA LYS A 76 -14.92 11.19 -9.96
C LYS A 76 -13.85 11.78 -9.06
N TYR A 77 -12.57 11.52 -9.32
CA TYR A 77 -11.48 12.13 -8.57
C TYR A 77 -11.46 13.65 -8.73
N GLN A 78 -11.70 14.18 -9.93
CA GLN A 78 -11.82 15.62 -10.15
C GLN A 78 -13.03 16.21 -9.40
N GLU A 79 -14.18 15.52 -9.41
CA GLU A 79 -15.36 15.92 -8.64
C GLU A 79 -15.12 15.90 -7.13
N LEU A 80 -14.35 14.94 -6.62
CA LEU A 80 -13.98 14.85 -5.21
C LEU A 80 -12.93 15.91 -4.84
N ALA A 81 -11.95 16.15 -5.71
CA ALA A 81 -10.91 17.16 -5.48
C ALA A 81 -11.49 18.59 -5.47
N ALA A 82 -12.55 18.83 -6.23
CA ALA A 82 -13.26 20.12 -6.23
C ALA A 82 -14.20 20.31 -5.02
N LYS A 83 -14.44 19.26 -4.23
CA LYS A 83 -15.26 19.34 -3.02
C LYS A 83 -14.37 19.54 -1.81
N ASP A 84 -14.64 20.58 -1.05
CA ASP A 84 -14.09 20.71 0.30
C ASP A 84 -14.80 19.73 1.23
N PHE A 85 -14.11 18.64 1.56
CA PHE A 85 -14.53 17.76 2.63
C PHE A 85 -14.05 18.33 3.96
N ALA A 86 -14.96 18.45 4.92
CA ALA A 86 -14.54 18.61 6.30
C ALA A 86 -13.62 17.42 6.65
N PRO A 87 -12.43 17.67 7.21
CA PRO A 87 -11.49 16.62 7.56
C PRO A 87 -12.16 15.63 8.52
N LEU A 88 -12.49 14.44 8.02
CA LEU A 88 -13.01 13.35 8.86
C LEU A 88 -11.87 12.62 9.59
N ALA A 89 -10.63 12.81 9.14
CA ALA A 89 -9.45 12.42 9.88
C ALA A 89 -9.18 13.47 10.96
N TYR A 90 -9.03 13.01 12.20
CA TYR A 90 -8.48 13.80 13.30
C TYR A 90 -7.11 14.33 12.86
N GLN A 91 -7.05 15.58 12.38
CA GLN A 91 -5.87 16.18 11.75
C GLN A 91 -4.62 16.10 12.63
N ASP A 92 -4.80 15.97 13.95
CA ASP A 92 -3.71 16.05 14.92
C ASP A 92 -3.51 14.78 15.77
N GLY A 93 -4.22 13.67 15.51
CA GLY A 93 -4.14 12.47 16.36
C GLY A 93 -4.51 12.69 17.84
N GLY A 94 -5.08 13.86 18.16
CA GLY A 94 -5.45 14.27 19.51
C GLY A 94 -6.83 13.78 19.95
N LEU A 95 -7.11 13.91 21.25
CA LEU A 95 -8.39 13.51 21.84
C LEU A 95 -9.54 14.43 21.40
N HIS A 96 -10.68 13.85 20.98
CA HIS A 96 -11.87 14.62 20.58
C HIS A 96 -12.32 15.63 21.67
N PRO A 97 -12.78 16.85 21.30
CA PRO A 97 -13.12 17.90 22.27
C PRO A 97 -14.10 17.47 23.35
N SER A 98 -15.12 16.68 23.03
CA SER A 98 -16.08 16.17 24.01
C SER A 98 -15.45 15.24 25.06
N PHE A 99 -14.44 14.46 24.69
CA PHE A 99 -13.73 13.62 25.65
C PHE A 99 -12.76 14.44 26.50
N ARG A 100 -12.19 15.52 25.96
CA ARG A 100 -11.41 16.50 26.74
C ARG A 100 -12.26 17.21 27.79
N THR A 101 -13.47 17.64 27.45
CA THR A 101 -14.39 18.27 28.43
C THR A 101 -14.75 17.29 29.53
N LEU A 102 -15.09 16.04 29.17
CA LEU A 102 -15.38 14.99 30.15
C LEU A 102 -14.17 14.67 31.04
N LEU A 103 -12.95 14.69 30.50
CA LEU A 103 -11.72 14.48 31.28
C LEU A 103 -11.44 15.66 32.23
N LYS A 104 -11.70 16.91 31.82
CA LYS A 104 -11.59 18.09 32.68
C LYS A 104 -12.60 18.05 33.83
N GLU A 105 -13.84 17.65 33.56
CA GLU A 105 -14.93 17.64 34.53
C GLU A 105 -14.83 16.49 35.54
N ASN A 106 -14.52 15.28 35.05
CA ASN A 106 -14.52 14.09 35.89
C ASN A 106 -13.14 13.78 36.49
N GLY A 107 -12.06 14.25 35.86
CA GLY A 107 -10.71 13.78 36.16
C GLY A 107 -10.46 12.37 35.62
N ASP A 108 -9.20 11.96 35.67
CA ASP A 108 -8.71 10.68 35.16
C ASP A 108 -9.34 9.47 35.87
N ILE A 109 -9.38 9.47 37.20
CA ILE A 109 -9.85 8.33 37.99
C ILE A 109 -11.36 8.12 37.82
N LYS A 110 -12.19 9.16 38.01
CA LYS A 110 -13.65 8.99 37.91
C LYS A 110 -14.10 8.69 36.49
N LEU A 111 -13.37 9.20 35.48
CA LEU A 111 -13.66 8.87 34.10
C LEU A 111 -13.29 7.41 33.80
N ALA A 112 -12.13 6.93 34.25
CA ALA A 112 -11.73 5.51 34.14
C ALA A 112 -12.78 4.56 34.73
N GLU A 113 -13.34 4.91 35.89
CA GLU A 113 -14.39 4.15 36.55
C GLU A 113 -15.71 4.12 35.78
N LYS A 114 -16.07 5.23 35.12
CA LYS A 114 -17.30 5.32 34.33
C LYS A 114 -17.20 4.59 32.99
N VAL A 115 -16.03 4.62 32.34
CA VAL A 115 -15.86 4.09 30.97
C VAL A 115 -15.42 2.63 30.94
N SER A 116 -14.96 2.06 32.05
CA SER A 116 -14.46 0.69 32.06
C SER A 116 -14.81 -0.05 33.35
N VAL A 117 -15.25 -1.30 33.19
CA VAL A 117 -15.57 -2.21 34.31
C VAL A 117 -14.32 -2.52 35.15
N ILE A 118 -13.15 -2.59 34.48
CA ILE A 118 -11.86 -2.95 35.09
C ILE A 118 -11.08 -1.70 35.53
N LYS A 119 -11.65 -0.49 35.36
CA LYS A 119 -11.05 0.80 35.77
C LYS A 119 -9.66 1.03 35.16
N TYR A 120 -9.52 0.79 33.86
CA TYR A 120 -8.25 1.02 33.17
C TYR A 120 -7.83 2.49 33.29
N PRO A 121 -6.58 2.77 33.73
CA PRO A 121 -6.11 4.14 33.86
C PRO A 121 -6.07 4.80 32.49
N ILE A 122 -6.57 6.04 32.43
CA ILE A 122 -6.49 6.86 31.22
C ILE A 122 -5.02 7.21 30.99
N SER A 123 -4.51 6.94 29.79
CA SER A 123 -3.11 7.15 29.47
C SER A 123 -2.78 8.65 29.36
N ARG A 124 -1.73 9.07 30.07
CA ARG A 124 -1.14 10.43 30.02
C ARG A 124 -2.18 11.57 30.13
N PRO A 125 -3.02 11.62 31.18
CA PRO A 125 -4.07 12.64 31.30
C PRO A 125 -3.55 14.09 31.28
N PRO A 126 -2.40 14.43 31.90
CA PRO A 126 -1.86 15.79 31.82
C PRO A 126 -1.47 16.20 30.40
N SER A 127 -0.90 15.28 29.61
CA SER A 127 -0.50 15.54 28.23
C SER A 127 -1.70 15.80 27.32
N VAL A 128 -2.79 15.07 27.56
CA VAL A 128 -4.05 15.26 26.82
C VAL A 128 -4.68 16.63 27.10
N LEU A 129 -4.58 17.13 28.33
CA LEU A 129 -5.08 18.46 28.69
C LEU A 129 -4.18 19.60 28.23
N ALA A 130 -2.87 19.36 28.15
CA ALA A 130 -1.87 20.34 27.72
C ALA A 130 -1.73 20.44 26.18
N ASP A 131 -2.14 19.41 25.45
CA ASP A 131 -2.05 19.39 23.99
C ASP A 131 -3.05 20.38 23.34
N PRO A 132 -2.59 21.37 22.56
CA PRO A 132 -3.45 22.33 21.89
C PRO A 132 -4.21 21.64 20.74
N SER A 133 -5.48 21.32 20.98
CA SER A 133 -6.39 20.65 20.03
C SER A 133 -6.71 21.43 18.74
N ASN A 134 -6.06 22.57 18.52
CA ASN A 134 -6.22 23.43 17.36
C ASN A 134 -4.86 23.91 16.88
N ARG A 135 -4.12 23.05 16.16
CA ARG A 135 -3.11 23.56 15.23
C ARG A 135 -3.82 24.16 14.02
N ASN A 136 -4.32 25.38 14.20
CA ASN A 136 -4.50 26.30 13.09
C ASN A 136 -3.21 27.13 12.99
N GLU A 137 -2.19 26.55 12.36
CA GLU A 137 -1.38 27.23 11.35
C GLU A 137 -0.84 26.20 10.35
#